data_AF-A0A3D0Z608-F1
#
_entry.id   AF-A0A3D0Z608-F1
#
_cell.length_a   1.000
_cell.length_b   1.000
_cell.length_c   1.000
_cell.angle_alpha   90.00
_cell.angle_beta   90.00
_cell.angle_gamma   90.00
#
_symmetry.space_group_name_H-M   'P 1'
#
loop_
_entity.id
_entity.type
_entity.pdbx_description
1 polymer ?
#
loop_
_entity_poly.entity_id
_entity_poly.type
_entity_poly.pdbx_seq_one_letter_code
_entity_poly.pdbx_strand_id
1 'polypeptide(L)'
;MGKGTLTVRAQTASDALPLGNVKIILRDNAGRILYNLVTDENGEVPPVILETVSREMSMIPDYTGTPYAEYDLTAEANGFNSLHISDVQIFDGETAVQPLRLLPLLVGQARPLAHEITIGSHAVADPAARVQEGAMAARTRILPQVIIPDPITVHLGAPSAAAANVRVSFADYVKNVASGEIYPTWPKAALQANIYAIITFALNRVFTQWYRSRGYNFDITSSTAYDQAFKYGRTIYKSISDTADEILNRYVRRAGQLAPYFTSFCNGSTVTCAGLSQWGTVSLANKGKNALQILRTYYPKDLETAQAEITSGAVDAYPGTALRQGSTGRNVELIQSFLARIRKNYPGIPAITDSPGKFGNSTKTAVKKFQSVFNLTADGIVGHATWNKLVNIYVAVAKLASLDSEGSALGIGTVPPASELRQGSGGLDVVILQYLLDFIGEFYPTIQAPAQDGQFGASTARAVSEFQAMMGLPATGIVNPATWNALYTAYWSIRNDVPLPVPGSGPGVPYTVQLGDTLWRLAQRFGTT
;
A
#
# COMPACT_ATOMS: atom_id res chain seq x y z
N MET A 1 15.69 -29.61 -13.80
CA MET A 1 14.71 -28.51 -13.95
C MET A 1 14.20 -28.15 -12.56
N GLY A 2 14.11 -26.86 -12.28
CA GLY A 2 13.53 -26.33 -11.05
C GLY A 2 12.02 -26.18 -11.15
N LYS A 3 11.38 -25.87 -10.02
CA LYS A 3 9.94 -25.54 -9.98
C LYS A 3 9.71 -24.33 -9.08
N GLY A 4 8.96 -23.36 -9.59
CA GLY A 4 8.51 -22.21 -8.82
C GLY A 4 7.00 -22.18 -8.68
N THR A 5 6.50 -21.38 -7.76
CA THR A 5 5.06 -21.19 -7.54
C THR A 5 4.65 -19.80 -7.99
N LEU A 6 3.62 -19.70 -8.84
CA LEU A 6 2.97 -18.44 -9.18
C LEU A 6 1.65 -18.32 -8.41
N THR A 7 1.46 -17.17 -7.78
CA THR A 7 0.19 -16.73 -7.22
C THR A 7 -0.19 -15.42 -7.87
N VAL A 8 -1.49 -15.27 -8.14
CA VAL A 8 -2.03 -14.10 -8.84
C VAL A 8 -3.11 -13.48 -7.98
N ARG A 9 -3.14 -12.15 -7.92
CA ARG A 9 -4.23 -11.42 -7.27
C ARG A 9 -4.75 -10.28 -8.14
N ALA A 10 -6.03 -10.36 -8.50
CA ALA A 10 -6.72 -9.34 -9.26
C ALA A 10 -7.46 -8.35 -8.36
N GLN A 11 -7.19 -7.07 -8.58
CA GLN A 11 -7.72 -5.95 -7.81
C GLN A 11 -7.98 -4.75 -8.73
N THR A 12 -8.75 -3.79 -8.24
CA THR A 12 -8.86 -2.47 -8.88
C THR A 12 -7.52 -1.73 -8.80
N ALA A 13 -7.26 -0.80 -9.73
CA ALA A 13 -5.96 -0.13 -9.84
C ALA A 13 -5.52 0.71 -8.63
N SER A 14 -6.39 0.96 -7.66
CA SER A 14 -6.09 1.61 -6.38
C SER A 14 -5.82 0.62 -5.22
N ASP A 15 -5.68 -0.67 -5.52
CA ASP A 15 -5.60 -1.78 -4.54
C ASP A 15 -6.81 -1.83 -3.57
N ALA A 16 -7.90 -1.15 -3.93
CA ALA A 16 -8.98 -0.86 -3.00
C ALA A 16 -9.99 -2.00 -2.88
N LEU A 17 -10.16 -2.80 -3.93
CA LEU A 17 -11.13 -3.90 -3.97
C LEU A 17 -10.58 -5.12 -4.72
N PRO A 18 -10.82 -6.33 -4.20
CA PRO A 18 -10.54 -7.56 -4.93
C PRO A 18 -11.53 -7.72 -6.08
N LEU A 19 -11.09 -8.34 -7.17
CA LEU A 19 -11.93 -8.60 -8.34
C LEU A 19 -12.12 -10.11 -8.51
N GLY A 20 -13.31 -10.59 -8.19
CA GLY A 20 -13.72 -11.96 -8.51
C GLY A 20 -14.15 -12.12 -9.96
N ASN A 21 -14.17 -13.38 -10.43
CA ASN A 21 -14.54 -13.75 -11.80
C ASN A 21 -13.65 -13.14 -12.90
N VAL A 22 -12.41 -12.78 -12.56
CA VAL A 22 -11.41 -12.35 -13.54
C VAL A 22 -10.82 -13.59 -14.18
N LYS A 23 -10.96 -13.68 -15.51
CA LYS A 23 -10.38 -14.77 -16.30
C LYS A 23 -8.90 -14.50 -16.50
N ILE A 24 -8.07 -15.44 -16.05
CA ILE A 24 -6.61 -15.38 -16.17
C ILE A 24 -6.13 -16.45 -17.15
N ILE A 25 -5.42 -16.05 -18.18
CA ILE A 25 -4.81 -16.94 -19.18
C ILE A 25 -3.30 -16.87 -19.00
N LEU A 26 -2.68 -18.00 -18.65
CA LEU A 26 -1.25 -18.13 -18.47
C LEU A 26 -0.62 -18.87 -19.66
N ARG A 27 0.40 -18.28 -20.27
CA ARG A 27 1.11 -18.83 -21.43
C ARG A 27 2.60 -18.96 -21.16
N ASP A 28 3.23 -19.94 -21.81
CA ASP A 28 4.69 -20.01 -21.89
C ASP A 28 5.25 -19.07 -22.97
N ASN A 29 6.58 -18.95 -23.04
CA ASN A 29 7.29 -18.15 -24.05
C ASN A 29 7.05 -18.59 -25.50
N ALA A 30 6.47 -19.78 -25.74
CA ALA A 30 6.06 -20.22 -27.07
C ALA A 30 4.61 -19.82 -27.40
N GLY A 31 3.95 -19.07 -26.51
CA GLY A 31 2.55 -18.66 -26.63
C GLY A 31 1.54 -19.76 -26.33
N ARG A 32 1.98 -20.94 -25.85
CA ARG A 32 1.09 -22.05 -25.53
C ARG A 32 0.37 -21.78 -24.22
N ILE A 33 -0.95 -21.92 -24.23
CA ILE A 33 -1.76 -21.76 -23.01
C ILE A 33 -1.50 -22.95 -22.09
N LEU A 34 -1.01 -22.66 -20.89
CA LEU A 34 -0.76 -23.66 -19.85
C LEU A 34 -1.96 -23.78 -18.91
N TYR A 35 -2.55 -22.65 -18.54
CA TYR A 35 -3.67 -22.59 -17.60
C TYR A 35 -4.70 -21.54 -18.02
N ASN A 36 -5.98 -21.86 -17.77
CA ASN A 36 -7.09 -20.92 -17.76
C ASN A 36 -7.69 -20.95 -16.35
N LEU A 37 -7.56 -19.85 -15.63
CA LEU A 37 -7.98 -19.72 -14.23
C LEU A 37 -9.05 -18.64 -14.11
N VAL A 38 -9.79 -18.68 -13.02
CA VAL A 38 -10.78 -17.65 -12.68
C VAL A 38 -10.54 -17.27 -11.22
N THR A 39 -10.51 -15.98 -10.94
CA THR A 39 -10.33 -15.51 -9.56
C THR A 39 -11.56 -15.76 -8.71
N ASP A 40 -11.34 -16.11 -7.44
CA ASP A 40 -12.38 -16.19 -6.42
C ASP A 40 -12.87 -14.80 -5.99
N GLU A 41 -13.82 -14.75 -5.06
CA GLU A 41 -14.34 -13.50 -4.45
C GLU A 41 -13.28 -12.59 -3.81
N ASN A 42 -12.07 -13.10 -3.54
CA ASN A 42 -10.93 -12.35 -3.00
C ASN A 42 -9.95 -11.90 -4.10
N GLY A 43 -10.28 -12.14 -5.36
CA GLY A 43 -9.41 -11.85 -6.48
C GLY A 43 -8.24 -12.81 -6.59
N GLU A 44 -8.25 -13.95 -5.90
CA GLU A 44 -7.14 -14.90 -5.85
C GLU A 44 -7.40 -16.10 -6.77
N VAL A 45 -6.32 -16.68 -7.31
CA VAL A 45 -6.36 -18.02 -7.95
C VAL A 45 -5.58 -19.01 -7.08
N PRO A 46 -5.90 -20.33 -7.16
CA PRO A 46 -5.07 -21.35 -6.55
C PRO A 46 -3.60 -21.24 -7.01
N PRO A 47 -2.61 -21.49 -6.12
CA PRO A 47 -1.20 -21.45 -6.51
C PRO A 47 -0.89 -22.40 -7.67
N VAL A 48 -0.15 -21.92 -8.66
CA VAL A 48 0.23 -22.67 -9.87
C VAL A 48 1.70 -23.03 -9.78
N ILE A 49 2.03 -24.31 -9.98
CA ILE A 49 3.42 -24.76 -10.03
C ILE A 49 3.89 -24.71 -11.49
N LEU A 50 4.99 -24.01 -11.74
CA LEU A 50 5.55 -23.80 -13.06
C LEU A 50 6.99 -24.30 -13.11
N GLU A 51 7.39 -24.87 -14.24
CA GLU A 51 8.76 -25.32 -14.46
C GLU A 51 9.71 -24.14 -14.63
N THR A 52 10.95 -24.29 -14.18
CA THR A 52 11.96 -23.24 -14.33
C THR A 52 13.36 -23.84 -14.36
N VAL A 53 14.36 -22.97 -14.43
CA VAL A 53 15.78 -23.31 -14.39
C VAL A 53 16.20 -23.60 -12.95
N SER A 54 17.21 -24.46 -12.75
CA SER A 54 17.75 -24.78 -11.42
C SER A 54 18.15 -23.52 -10.65
N ARG A 55 17.85 -23.47 -9.35
CA ARG A 55 18.25 -22.38 -8.44
C ARG A 55 19.73 -22.04 -8.52
N GLU A 56 20.60 -23.03 -8.78
CA GLU A 56 22.05 -22.83 -8.90
C GLU A 56 22.42 -21.76 -9.93
N MET A 57 21.65 -21.61 -11.01
CA MET A 57 21.92 -20.63 -12.05
C MET A 57 21.80 -19.18 -11.55
N SER A 58 20.93 -18.94 -10.57
CA SER A 58 20.77 -17.62 -9.92
C SER A 58 21.86 -17.30 -8.88
N MET A 59 22.76 -18.25 -8.61
CA MET A 59 23.81 -18.14 -7.60
C MET A 59 25.19 -17.92 -8.24
N ILE A 60 25.28 -17.88 -9.57
CA ILE A 60 26.52 -17.75 -10.35
C ILE A 60 26.57 -16.35 -10.97
N PRO A 61 27.50 -15.47 -10.55
CA PRO A 61 27.55 -14.07 -11.02
C PRO A 61 27.71 -13.89 -12.53
N ASP A 62 28.42 -14.81 -13.18
CA ASP A 62 28.77 -14.73 -14.60
C ASP A 62 27.97 -15.73 -15.45
N TYR A 63 26.82 -16.19 -14.94
CA TYR A 63 25.95 -17.07 -15.72
C TYR A 63 25.38 -16.31 -16.92
N THR A 64 25.61 -16.85 -18.12
CA THR A 64 25.22 -16.20 -19.38
C THR A 64 23.79 -16.50 -19.83
N GLY A 65 23.08 -17.40 -19.13
CA GLY A 65 21.67 -17.70 -19.39
C GLY A 65 20.73 -16.92 -18.48
N THR A 66 19.42 -17.15 -18.62
CA THR A 66 18.40 -16.59 -17.70
C THR A 66 18.21 -17.54 -16.50
N PRO A 67 18.40 -17.08 -15.25
CA PRO A 67 18.31 -17.94 -14.07
C PRO A 67 16.86 -18.20 -13.61
N TYR A 68 15.91 -17.96 -14.50
CA TYR A 68 14.47 -18.07 -14.30
C TYR A 68 13.81 -18.41 -15.64
N ALA A 69 12.57 -18.88 -15.58
CA ALA A 69 11.67 -18.99 -16.73
C ALA A 69 10.71 -17.80 -16.75
N GLU A 70 10.31 -17.40 -17.94
CA GLU A 70 9.36 -16.32 -18.19
C GLU A 70 8.03 -16.89 -18.67
N TYR A 71 6.97 -16.15 -18.34
CA TYR A 71 5.59 -16.49 -18.67
C TYR A 71 4.79 -15.23 -18.94
N ASP A 72 3.73 -15.39 -19.72
CA ASP A 72 2.81 -14.32 -20.03
C ASP A 72 1.46 -14.53 -19.35
N LEU A 73 0.91 -13.46 -18.78
CA LEU A 73 -0.42 -13.45 -18.18
C LEU A 73 -1.34 -12.51 -18.96
N THR A 74 -2.57 -12.96 -19.20
CA THR A 74 -3.67 -12.09 -19.66
C THR A 74 -4.79 -12.15 -18.64
N ALA A 75 -5.31 -11.00 -18.23
CA ALA A 75 -6.42 -10.87 -17.30
C ALA A 75 -7.58 -10.13 -17.97
N GLU A 76 -8.77 -10.73 -17.92
CA GLU A 76 -9.98 -10.22 -18.55
C GLU A 76 -11.14 -10.25 -17.54
N ALA A 77 -11.86 -9.14 -17.43
CA ALA A 77 -13.06 -9.06 -16.60
C ALA A 77 -14.09 -8.12 -17.23
N ASN A 78 -15.37 -8.46 -17.07
CA ASN A 78 -16.46 -7.61 -17.55
C ASN A 78 -16.44 -6.25 -16.84
N GLY A 79 -16.54 -5.17 -17.61
CA GLY A 79 -16.48 -3.81 -17.07
C GLY A 79 -15.06 -3.26 -16.84
N PHE A 80 -14.02 -4.01 -17.22
CA PHE A 80 -12.63 -3.60 -17.10
C PHE A 80 -11.88 -3.67 -18.44
N ASN A 81 -10.83 -2.86 -18.54
CA ASN A 81 -9.79 -3.01 -19.56
C ASN A 81 -9.03 -4.32 -19.33
N SER A 82 -8.64 -4.99 -20.42
CA SER A 82 -7.82 -6.19 -20.32
C SER A 82 -6.39 -5.81 -19.95
N LEU A 83 -5.73 -6.68 -19.20
CA LEU A 83 -4.35 -6.48 -18.77
C LEU A 83 -3.52 -7.64 -19.27
N HIS A 84 -2.47 -7.35 -20.02
CA HIS A 84 -1.48 -8.32 -20.46
C HIS A 84 -0.15 -7.99 -19.78
N ILE A 85 0.45 -8.99 -19.12
CA ILE A 85 1.76 -8.86 -18.49
C ILE A 85 2.70 -9.87 -19.14
N SER A 86 3.78 -9.38 -19.74
CA SER A 86 4.84 -10.21 -20.30
C SER A 86 6.07 -10.27 -19.39
N ASP A 87 6.85 -11.32 -19.56
CA ASP A 87 8.08 -11.61 -18.80
C ASP A 87 7.85 -11.82 -17.29
N VAL A 88 6.77 -12.51 -16.89
CA VAL A 88 6.54 -12.88 -15.50
C VAL A 88 7.55 -13.95 -15.10
N GLN A 89 8.47 -13.60 -14.20
CA GLN A 89 9.66 -14.40 -13.90
C GLN A 89 9.44 -15.36 -12.73
N ILE A 90 9.73 -16.64 -12.97
CA ILE A 90 9.56 -17.72 -11.99
C ILE A 90 10.92 -18.30 -11.61
N PHE A 91 11.26 -18.24 -10.33
CA PHE A 91 12.49 -18.80 -9.76
C PHE A 91 12.24 -20.13 -9.05
N ASP A 92 13.25 -21.00 -9.08
CA ASP A 92 13.20 -22.32 -8.45
C ASP A 92 13.11 -22.23 -6.92
N GLY A 93 12.12 -22.90 -6.35
CA GLY A 93 11.83 -22.91 -4.92
C GLY A 93 11.21 -21.62 -4.38
N GLU A 94 10.92 -20.64 -5.22
CA GLU A 94 10.33 -19.36 -4.81
C GLU A 94 8.83 -19.27 -5.12
N THR A 95 8.13 -18.43 -4.35
CA THR A 95 6.76 -18.04 -4.65
C THR A 95 6.74 -16.62 -5.23
N ALA A 96 6.42 -16.54 -6.52
CA ALA A 96 6.12 -15.33 -7.24
C ALA A 96 4.67 -14.90 -6.95
N VAL A 97 4.48 -13.62 -6.63
CA VAL A 97 3.18 -12.98 -6.42
C VAL A 97 3.02 -11.91 -7.48
N GLN A 98 2.12 -12.15 -8.43
CA GLN A 98 1.84 -11.22 -9.51
C GLN A 98 0.57 -10.39 -9.19
N PRO A 99 0.72 -9.09 -8.89
CA PRO A 99 -0.45 -8.21 -8.78
C PRO A 99 -1.04 -7.94 -10.17
N LEU A 100 -2.36 -8.04 -10.29
CA LEU A 100 -3.12 -7.66 -11.47
C LEU A 100 -4.05 -6.51 -11.12
N ARG A 101 -3.68 -5.31 -11.58
CA ARG A 101 -4.41 -4.07 -11.32
C ARG A 101 -5.24 -3.70 -12.53
N LEU A 102 -6.51 -4.11 -12.54
CA LEU A 102 -7.42 -3.83 -13.66
C LEU A 102 -8.01 -2.42 -13.54
N LEU A 103 -8.06 -1.72 -14.67
CA LEU A 103 -8.66 -0.40 -14.80
C LEU A 103 -10.10 -0.55 -15.30
N PRO A 104 -11.11 0.05 -14.65
CA PRO A 104 -12.49 0.01 -15.13
C PRO A 104 -12.60 0.69 -16.50
N LEU A 105 -13.59 0.29 -17.28
CA LEU A 105 -13.92 0.96 -18.54
C LEU A 105 -14.43 2.38 -18.25
N LEU A 106 -14.03 3.34 -19.10
CA LEU A 106 -14.55 4.71 -19.01
C LEU A 106 -16.01 4.76 -19.47
N VAL A 107 -16.76 5.74 -18.95
CA VAL A 107 -18.16 5.98 -19.38
C VAL A 107 -18.18 6.23 -20.90
N GLY A 108 -18.97 5.43 -21.63
CA GLY A 108 -19.05 5.47 -23.10
C GLY A 108 -18.02 4.60 -23.83
N GLN A 109 -17.11 3.93 -23.13
CA GLN A 109 -16.17 3.00 -23.73
C GLN A 109 -16.86 1.65 -24.04
N ALA A 110 -17.11 1.40 -25.32
CA ALA A 110 -17.80 0.17 -25.77
C ALA A 110 -16.91 -1.07 -25.83
N ARG A 111 -15.58 -0.91 -25.91
CA ARG A 111 -14.62 -2.03 -26.03
C ARG A 111 -13.49 -1.89 -25.02
N PRO A 112 -13.08 -2.97 -24.33
CA PRO A 112 -11.88 -2.99 -23.50
C PRO A 112 -10.64 -2.61 -24.31
N LEU A 113 -9.81 -1.74 -23.74
CA LEU A 113 -8.45 -1.53 -24.21
C LEU A 113 -7.54 -2.57 -23.56
N ALA A 114 -6.53 -3.04 -24.30
CA ALA A 114 -5.48 -3.88 -23.75
C ALA A 114 -4.38 -3.00 -23.15
N HIS A 115 -4.18 -3.09 -21.83
CA HIS A 115 -3.04 -2.51 -21.16
C HIS A 115 -1.90 -3.53 -21.11
N GLU A 116 -0.70 -3.14 -21.52
CA GLU A 116 0.46 -4.01 -21.56
C GLU A 116 1.51 -3.58 -20.54
N ILE A 117 2.00 -4.54 -19.76
CA ILE A 117 3.10 -4.36 -18.82
C ILE A 117 4.15 -5.41 -19.14
N THR A 118 5.35 -5.00 -19.51
CA THR A 118 6.49 -5.92 -19.64
C THR A 118 7.32 -5.84 -18.36
N ILE A 119 7.69 -6.94 -17.70
CA ILE A 119 8.50 -6.88 -16.48
C ILE A 119 9.97 -6.61 -16.79
N GLY A 120 10.52 -7.25 -17.82
CA GLY A 120 11.92 -7.14 -18.23
C GLY A 120 12.91 -7.71 -17.19
N SER A 121 14.20 -7.73 -17.55
CA SER A 121 15.26 -8.36 -16.75
C SER A 121 15.52 -7.68 -15.39
N HIS A 122 16.12 -8.45 -14.48
CA HIS A 122 16.63 -7.92 -13.21
C HIS A 122 17.86 -7.03 -13.43
N ALA A 123 17.98 -5.97 -12.63
CA ALA A 123 19.05 -4.99 -12.79
C ALA A 123 20.43 -5.50 -12.35
N VAL A 124 20.51 -6.64 -11.62
CA VAL A 124 21.76 -7.35 -11.33
C VAL A 124 22.28 -8.21 -12.50
N ALA A 125 21.52 -8.30 -13.59
CA ALA A 125 21.98 -8.88 -14.86
C ALA A 125 22.41 -7.80 -15.86
N ASP A 126 22.11 -6.52 -15.59
CA ASP A 126 22.40 -5.41 -16.50
C ASP A 126 23.86 -4.97 -16.37
N PRO A 127 24.64 -4.90 -17.47
CA PRO A 127 26.02 -4.40 -17.46
C PRO A 127 26.11 -2.86 -17.48
N ALA A 128 25.01 -2.13 -17.55
CA ALA A 128 25.03 -0.66 -17.62
C ALA A 128 25.57 -0.02 -16.34
N ALA A 129 26.47 0.95 -16.51
CA ALA A 129 26.97 1.77 -15.41
C ALA A 129 25.87 2.71 -14.87
N ARG A 130 25.80 2.86 -13.54
CA ARG A 130 24.85 3.76 -12.87
C ARG A 130 25.55 5.03 -12.41
N VAL A 131 24.89 6.19 -12.55
CA VAL A 131 25.39 7.50 -12.13
C VAL A 131 24.55 8.02 -10.96
N GLN A 132 24.56 7.25 -9.87
CA GLN A 132 23.81 7.58 -8.67
C GLN A 132 24.54 8.69 -7.88
N GLU A 133 24.02 9.91 -7.97
CA GLU A 133 24.56 11.06 -7.24
C GLU A 133 23.86 11.28 -5.90
N GLY A 134 24.65 11.56 -4.85
CA GLY A 134 24.18 11.90 -3.51
C GLY A 134 24.15 13.41 -3.26
N ALA A 135 23.50 13.82 -2.17
CA ALA A 135 23.49 15.22 -1.73
C ALA A 135 24.89 15.74 -1.35
N MET A 136 25.41 16.72 -2.08
CA MET A 136 26.45 17.63 -1.58
C MET A 136 25.86 18.48 -0.46
N ALA A 137 26.48 18.43 0.73
CA ALA A 137 25.96 18.93 2.01
C ALA A 137 25.59 20.44 2.08
N ALA A 138 25.68 21.19 0.98
CA ALA A 138 25.62 22.66 1.00
C ALA A 138 24.27 23.29 0.60
N ARG A 139 23.29 22.57 0.03
CA ARG A 139 22.07 23.24 -0.54
C ARG A 139 20.73 22.48 -0.47
N THR A 140 20.58 21.47 0.37
CA THR A 140 19.32 20.69 0.46
C THR A 140 18.51 21.06 1.70
N ARG A 141 17.19 21.20 1.55
CA ARG A 141 16.26 21.35 2.67
C ARG A 141 16.16 19.99 3.38
N ILE A 142 16.80 19.88 4.53
CA ILE A 142 16.88 18.63 5.29
C ILE A 142 15.65 18.52 6.21
N LEU A 143 14.98 17.37 6.21
CA LEU A 143 13.94 17.09 7.19
C LEU A 143 14.54 17.03 8.61
N PRO A 144 13.83 17.49 9.66
CA PRO A 144 14.36 17.48 11.03
C PRO A 144 14.57 16.06 11.58
N GLN A 145 13.92 15.07 11.00
CA GLN A 145 14.02 13.65 11.36
C GLN A 145 13.87 12.75 10.14
N VAL A 146 14.33 11.50 10.26
CA VAL A 146 14.15 10.48 9.23
C VAL A 146 12.75 9.89 9.36
N ILE A 147 11.97 9.99 8.29
CA ILE A 147 10.60 9.50 8.22
C ILE A 147 10.47 8.48 7.10
N ILE A 148 9.72 7.40 7.33
CA ILE A 148 9.32 6.49 6.24
C ILE A 148 8.16 7.14 5.46
N PRO A 149 8.33 7.45 4.15
CA PRO A 149 7.31 8.13 3.36
C PRO A 149 6.19 7.18 2.96
N ASP A 150 4.98 7.37 3.47
CA ASP A 150 3.81 6.59 3.06
C ASP A 150 2.62 7.51 2.75
N PRO A 151 2.24 7.70 1.46
CA PRO A 151 2.82 7.09 0.26
C PRO A 151 4.15 7.75 -0.18
N ILE A 152 4.97 7.00 -0.93
CA ILE A 152 6.11 7.54 -1.70
C ILE A 152 5.68 7.83 -3.14
N THR A 153 6.09 8.98 -3.69
CA THR A 153 5.80 9.38 -5.08
C THR A 153 6.96 9.04 -6.00
N VAL A 154 6.75 8.07 -6.90
CA VAL A 154 7.74 7.59 -7.87
C VAL A 154 7.45 8.18 -9.25
N HIS A 155 8.43 8.83 -9.86
CA HIS A 155 8.38 9.27 -11.26
C HIS A 155 8.85 8.17 -12.20
N LEU A 156 8.03 7.78 -13.17
CA LEU A 156 8.25 6.63 -14.07
C LEU A 156 9.20 6.94 -15.25
N GLY A 157 10.29 7.65 -15.00
CA GLY A 157 11.24 8.07 -16.03
C GLY A 157 12.47 8.75 -15.45
N ALA A 158 13.34 9.28 -16.32
CA ALA A 158 14.42 10.17 -15.89
C ALA A 158 13.83 11.48 -15.29
N PRO A 159 14.55 12.23 -14.44
CA PRO A 159 13.98 13.36 -13.70
C PRO A 159 13.25 14.42 -14.55
N SER A 160 13.73 14.68 -15.78
CA SER A 160 13.15 15.66 -16.71
C SER A 160 12.28 15.02 -17.80
N ALA A 161 12.04 13.71 -17.76
CA ALA A 161 11.24 13.02 -18.76
C ALA A 161 9.74 13.32 -18.57
N ALA A 162 9.00 13.35 -19.67
CA ALA A 162 7.54 13.39 -19.62
C ALA A 162 7.01 12.00 -19.24
N ALA A 163 7.01 11.68 -17.94
CA ALA A 163 6.51 10.43 -17.41
C ALA A 163 5.52 10.63 -16.25
N ALA A 164 4.70 9.61 -15.99
CA ALA A 164 3.70 9.67 -14.93
C ALA A 164 4.36 9.58 -13.53
N ASN A 165 3.72 10.21 -12.54
CA ASN A 165 4.02 9.99 -11.14
C ASN A 165 3.02 8.99 -10.56
N VAL A 166 3.52 7.93 -9.92
CA VAL A 166 2.70 6.95 -9.20
C VAL A 166 2.94 7.07 -7.71
N ARG A 167 1.86 6.97 -6.92
CA ARG A 167 1.92 6.94 -5.45
C ARG A 167 1.71 5.49 -5.00
N VAL A 168 2.66 4.96 -4.25
CA VAL A 168 2.62 3.60 -3.70
C VAL A 168 3.01 3.63 -2.24
N SER A 169 2.64 2.60 -1.47
CA SER A 169 3.14 2.49 -0.10
C SER A 169 4.66 2.28 -0.12
N PHE A 170 5.36 2.74 0.93
CA PHE A 170 6.81 2.51 1.02
C PHE A 170 7.17 1.02 0.99
N ALA A 171 6.34 0.20 1.64
CA ALA A 171 6.51 -1.25 1.64
C ALA A 171 6.44 -1.82 0.23
N ASP A 172 5.43 -1.43 -0.56
CA ASP A 172 5.26 -1.89 -1.93
C ASP A 172 6.40 -1.38 -2.82
N TYR A 173 6.87 -0.15 -2.61
CA TYR A 173 8.05 0.39 -3.29
C TYR A 173 9.29 -0.46 -3.03
N VAL A 174 9.62 -0.74 -1.77
CA VAL A 174 10.82 -1.50 -1.39
C VAL A 174 10.76 -2.93 -1.94
N LYS A 175 9.60 -3.59 -1.84
CA LYS A 175 9.39 -4.95 -2.38
C LYS A 175 9.55 -4.98 -3.89
N ASN A 176 9.01 -3.98 -4.58
CA ASN A 176 9.08 -3.85 -6.03
C ASN A 176 10.52 -3.63 -6.52
N VAL A 177 11.23 -2.68 -5.89
CA VAL A 177 12.63 -2.40 -6.21
C VAL A 177 13.50 -3.60 -5.89
N ALA A 178 13.37 -4.21 -4.71
CA ALA A 178 14.17 -5.38 -4.36
C ALA A 178 13.93 -6.55 -5.34
N SER A 179 12.68 -6.81 -5.72
CA SER A 179 12.35 -7.83 -6.73
C SER A 179 12.82 -7.48 -8.15
N GLY A 180 13.25 -6.24 -8.37
CA GLY A 180 13.88 -5.78 -9.59
C GLY A 180 15.40 -5.76 -9.58
N GLU A 181 15.96 -5.52 -8.39
CA GLU A 181 17.38 -5.25 -8.19
C GLU A 181 18.17 -6.52 -7.90
N ILE A 182 17.57 -7.53 -7.27
CA ILE A 182 18.29 -8.72 -6.79
C ILE A 182 17.45 -9.99 -7.00
N TYR A 183 18.11 -11.15 -7.05
CA TYR A 183 17.40 -12.42 -7.15
C TYR A 183 16.84 -12.89 -5.80
N PRO A 184 15.58 -13.38 -5.77
CA PRO A 184 14.92 -13.83 -4.53
C PRO A 184 15.54 -15.09 -3.91
N THR A 185 16.27 -15.86 -4.71
CA THR A 185 16.93 -17.12 -4.34
C THR A 185 18.21 -16.92 -3.53
N TRP A 186 18.68 -15.69 -3.34
CA TRP A 186 19.91 -15.40 -2.64
C TRP A 186 19.83 -15.69 -1.13
N PRO A 187 20.98 -15.89 -0.45
CA PRO A 187 21.00 -16.14 0.99
C PRO A 187 20.35 -14.98 1.77
N LYS A 188 19.65 -15.28 2.87
CA LYS A 188 18.92 -14.28 3.66
C LYS A 188 19.77 -13.06 4.06
N ALA A 189 21.04 -13.27 4.45
CA ALA A 189 21.93 -12.17 4.80
C ALA A 189 22.28 -11.25 3.62
N ALA A 190 22.36 -11.81 2.39
CA ALA A 190 22.55 -11.03 1.17
C ALA A 190 21.28 -10.25 0.81
N LEU A 191 20.10 -10.88 0.89
CA LEU A 191 18.81 -10.19 0.72
C LEU A 191 18.69 -9.02 1.69
N GLN A 192 18.94 -9.25 2.99
CA GLN A 192 18.90 -8.21 4.02
C GLN A 192 19.87 -7.06 3.73
N ALA A 193 21.13 -7.35 3.36
CA ALA A 193 22.12 -6.31 3.06
C ALA A 193 21.68 -5.42 1.88
N ASN A 194 21.20 -6.02 0.79
CA ASN A 194 20.71 -5.27 -0.36
C ASN A 194 19.44 -4.48 -0.04
N ILE A 195 18.47 -5.07 0.70
CA ILE A 195 17.24 -4.38 1.08
C ILE A 195 17.52 -3.23 2.05
N TYR A 196 18.49 -3.35 2.97
CA TYR A 196 18.98 -2.23 3.79
C TYR A 196 19.51 -1.08 2.91
N ALA A 197 20.31 -1.38 1.89
CA ALA A 197 20.81 -0.38 0.95
C ALA A 197 19.67 0.26 0.14
N ILE A 198 18.66 -0.53 -0.25
CA ILE A 198 17.48 -0.02 -0.98
C ILE A 198 16.67 0.96 -0.11
N ILE A 199 16.30 0.55 1.10
CA ILE A 199 15.56 1.38 2.07
C ILE A 199 16.34 2.66 2.36
N THR A 200 17.61 2.54 2.72
CA THR A 200 18.41 3.69 3.15
C THR A 200 18.60 4.69 2.02
N PHE A 201 18.78 4.24 0.78
CA PHE A 201 18.87 5.11 -0.38
C PHE A 201 17.58 5.91 -0.60
N ALA A 202 16.42 5.24 -0.54
CA ALA A 202 15.13 5.90 -0.72
C ALA A 202 14.85 6.92 0.40
N LEU A 203 15.18 6.56 1.65
CA LEU A 203 15.09 7.49 2.77
C LEU A 203 16.06 8.66 2.65
N ASN A 204 17.25 8.46 2.10
CA ASN A 204 18.18 9.56 1.83
C ASN A 204 17.57 10.56 0.82
N ARG A 205 16.94 10.09 -0.26
CA ARG A 205 16.25 10.96 -1.24
C ARG A 205 15.15 11.80 -0.59
N VAL A 206 14.33 11.18 0.27
CA VAL A 206 13.22 11.84 0.97
C VAL A 206 13.75 12.81 2.04
N PHE A 207 14.67 12.36 2.88
CA PHE A 207 15.26 13.11 3.98
C PHE A 207 15.96 14.38 3.51
N THR A 208 16.69 14.30 2.39
CA THR A 208 17.37 15.45 1.77
C THR A 208 16.47 16.27 0.87
N GLN A 209 15.21 15.86 0.69
CA GLN A 209 14.29 16.43 -0.29
C GLN A 209 14.95 16.57 -1.67
N TRP A 210 15.71 15.56 -2.11
CA TRP A 210 16.61 15.67 -3.25
C TRP A 210 15.89 16.23 -4.50
N TYR A 211 14.76 15.66 -4.89
CA TYR A 211 13.98 16.15 -6.02
C TYR A 211 13.09 17.34 -5.65
N ARG A 212 12.40 17.29 -4.52
CA ARG A 212 11.49 18.37 -4.06
C ARG A 212 12.18 19.73 -3.93
N SER A 213 13.38 19.77 -3.36
CA SER A 213 14.19 21.00 -3.23
C SER A 213 14.67 21.58 -4.56
N ARG A 214 14.61 20.78 -5.64
CA ARG A 214 14.95 21.17 -7.02
C ARG A 214 13.71 21.53 -7.85
N GLY A 215 12.53 21.64 -7.23
CA GLY A 215 11.28 22.04 -7.89
C GLY A 215 10.47 20.89 -8.48
N TYR A 216 10.90 19.64 -8.31
CA TYR A 216 10.12 18.48 -8.74
C TYR A 216 8.99 18.16 -7.74
N ASN A 217 7.91 17.55 -8.23
CA ASN A 217 6.74 17.16 -7.43
C ASN A 217 6.72 15.68 -7.03
N PHE A 218 7.87 14.99 -7.14
CA PHE A 218 8.06 13.58 -6.80
C PHE A 218 9.24 13.40 -5.84
N ASP A 219 9.34 12.21 -5.25
CA ASP A 219 10.31 11.90 -4.20
C ASP A 219 11.50 11.08 -4.72
N ILE A 220 11.27 10.24 -5.75
CA ILE A 220 12.28 9.37 -6.35
C ILE A 220 11.92 9.02 -7.81
N THR A 221 12.89 8.64 -8.64
CA THR A 221 12.66 8.17 -10.01
C THR A 221 12.79 6.66 -10.16
N SER A 222 12.20 6.09 -11.20
CA SER A 222 12.36 4.68 -11.58
C SER A 222 13.55 4.42 -12.53
N SER A 223 14.32 5.47 -12.86
CA SER A 223 15.45 5.35 -13.78
C SER A 223 16.68 4.86 -13.03
N THR A 224 17.17 3.66 -13.37
CA THR A 224 18.36 3.05 -12.74
C THR A 224 19.65 3.84 -12.95
N ALA A 225 19.68 4.75 -13.93
CA ALA A 225 20.77 5.69 -14.11
C ALA A 225 20.91 6.65 -12.92
N TYR A 226 19.80 7.05 -12.31
CA TYR A 226 19.74 8.05 -11.24
C TYR A 226 19.39 7.45 -9.87
N ASP A 227 18.47 6.48 -9.85
CA ASP A 227 17.88 5.90 -8.65
C ASP A 227 17.82 4.36 -8.76
N GLN A 228 16.64 3.76 -8.56
CA GLN A 228 16.46 2.33 -8.32
C GLN A 228 15.46 1.71 -9.30
N ALA A 229 15.58 0.41 -9.54
CA ALA A 229 14.82 -0.34 -10.55
C ALA A 229 13.36 -0.61 -10.16
N PHE A 230 12.55 0.46 -10.03
CA PHE A 230 11.11 0.36 -9.83
C PHE A 230 10.38 0.10 -11.16
N LYS A 231 9.37 -0.77 -11.15
CA LYS A 231 8.47 -0.97 -12.30
C LYS A 231 7.04 -1.22 -11.85
N TYR A 232 6.10 -0.38 -12.30
CA TYR A 232 4.71 -0.51 -11.92
C TYR A 232 4.13 -1.87 -12.35
N GLY A 233 3.46 -2.58 -11.45
CA GLY A 233 2.86 -3.89 -11.73
C GLY A 233 3.85 -5.08 -11.76
N ARG A 234 5.11 -4.90 -11.35
CA ARG A 234 6.09 -5.99 -11.29
C ARG A 234 5.72 -7.12 -10.32
N THR A 235 6.10 -8.34 -10.68
CA THR A 235 6.08 -9.52 -9.83
C THR A 235 6.94 -9.32 -8.58
N ILE A 236 6.41 -9.66 -7.41
CA ILE A 236 7.19 -9.66 -6.16
C ILE A 236 7.38 -11.09 -5.67
N TYR A 237 8.44 -11.31 -4.89
CA TYR A 237 8.77 -12.65 -4.39
C TYR A 237 8.56 -12.74 -2.89
N LYS A 238 8.13 -13.92 -2.42
CA LYS A 238 7.83 -14.14 -1.00
C LYS A 238 9.05 -13.92 -0.10
N SER A 239 10.21 -14.49 -0.45
CA SER A 239 11.47 -14.32 0.30
C SER A 239 11.89 -12.85 0.43
N ILE A 240 11.77 -12.08 -0.65
CA ILE A 240 12.02 -10.63 -0.67
C ILE A 240 10.99 -9.90 0.19
N SER A 241 9.71 -10.22 0.03
CA SER A 241 8.62 -9.59 0.77
C SER A 241 8.76 -9.80 2.27
N ASP A 242 9.04 -11.03 2.70
CA ASP A 242 9.27 -11.37 4.11
C ASP A 242 10.49 -10.63 4.67
N THR A 243 11.58 -10.57 3.89
CA THR A 243 12.80 -9.87 4.32
C THR A 243 12.57 -8.36 4.40
N ALA A 244 11.87 -7.76 3.44
CA ALA A 244 11.54 -6.35 3.43
C ALA A 244 10.63 -5.97 4.59
N ASP A 245 9.59 -6.77 4.87
CA ASP A 245 8.67 -6.54 5.99
C ASP A 245 9.41 -6.62 7.35
N GLU A 246 10.40 -7.51 7.49
CA GLU A 246 11.20 -7.65 8.71
C GLU A 246 12.03 -6.39 9.04
N ILE A 247 12.51 -5.66 8.03
CA ILE A 247 13.45 -4.54 8.22
C ILE A 247 12.95 -3.19 7.69
N LEU A 248 11.67 -3.09 7.31
CA LEU A 248 11.10 -1.93 6.60
C LEU A 248 11.35 -0.59 7.31
N ASN A 249 11.30 -0.58 8.64
CA ASN A 249 11.50 0.62 9.46
C ASN A 249 12.97 0.84 9.88
N ARG A 250 13.90 0.03 9.36
CA ARG A 250 15.32 0.09 9.71
C ARG A 250 16.13 0.60 8.53
N TYR A 251 17.08 1.46 8.83
CA TYR A 251 18.02 2.02 7.86
C TYR A 251 19.41 2.06 8.44
N VAL A 252 20.41 2.39 7.61
CA VAL A 252 21.78 2.54 8.06
C VAL A 252 22.25 4.00 8.04
N ARG A 253 23.03 4.36 9.05
CA ARG A 253 23.62 5.71 9.21
C ARG A 253 25.01 5.61 9.80
N ARG A 254 25.79 6.69 9.72
CA ARG A 254 27.07 6.80 10.43
C ARG A 254 26.78 6.99 11.92
N ALA A 255 27.61 6.41 12.78
CA ALA A 255 27.52 6.62 14.23
C ALA A 255 27.49 8.13 14.57
N GLY A 256 26.51 8.53 15.39
CA GLY A 256 26.33 9.93 15.80
C GLY A 256 25.70 10.85 14.75
N GLN A 257 25.33 10.35 13.57
CA GLN A 257 24.59 11.12 12.56
C GLN A 257 23.12 10.74 12.57
N LEU A 258 22.23 11.70 12.27
CA LEU A 258 20.80 11.43 12.06
C LEU A 258 20.49 11.00 10.62
N ALA A 259 21.25 11.51 9.65
CA ALA A 259 20.95 11.34 8.23
C ALA A 259 21.09 9.87 7.77
N PRO A 260 20.16 9.35 6.94
CA PRO A 260 20.34 8.06 6.27
C PRO A 260 21.58 8.12 5.38
N TYR A 261 22.45 7.13 5.48
CA TYR A 261 23.67 7.10 4.67
C TYR A 261 23.31 6.93 3.19
N PHE A 262 23.99 7.64 2.30
CA PHE A 262 23.76 7.47 0.86
C PHE A 262 24.38 6.14 0.39
N THR A 263 23.54 5.11 0.32
CA THR A 263 23.92 3.74 -0.03
C THR A 263 23.81 3.50 -1.54
N SER A 264 24.74 4.06 -2.31
CA SER A 264 24.85 3.71 -3.74
C SER A 264 25.23 2.25 -3.91
N PHE A 265 24.79 1.61 -4.99
CA PHE A 265 25.09 0.20 -5.25
C PHE A 265 25.09 -0.10 -6.75
N CYS A 266 25.75 -1.19 -7.12
CA CYS A 266 25.85 -1.67 -8.48
C CYS A 266 25.88 -3.20 -8.50
N ASN A 267 25.68 -3.75 -9.70
CA ASN A 267 25.75 -5.18 -9.98
C ASN A 267 26.98 -5.84 -9.32
N GLY A 268 28.18 -5.31 -9.57
CA GLY A 268 29.39 -5.76 -8.89
C GLY A 268 30.03 -7.04 -9.44
N SER A 269 29.45 -7.69 -10.46
CA SER A 269 30.15 -8.70 -11.28
C SER A 269 30.76 -8.07 -12.54
N THR A 270 29.97 -7.31 -13.30
CA THR A 270 30.40 -6.66 -14.54
C THR A 270 30.82 -5.19 -14.36
N VAL A 271 30.31 -4.52 -13.33
CA VAL A 271 30.55 -3.10 -13.03
C VAL A 271 31.03 -2.93 -11.59
N THR A 272 32.15 -2.24 -11.39
CA THR A 272 32.64 -1.87 -10.05
C THR A 272 32.20 -0.44 -9.71
N CYS A 273 31.68 -0.22 -8.51
CA CYS A 273 31.29 1.10 -8.01
C CYS A 273 31.85 1.33 -6.60
N ALA A 274 31.84 2.59 -6.15
CA ALA A 274 32.24 2.96 -4.78
C ALA A 274 31.26 2.47 -3.69
N GLY A 275 30.12 1.91 -4.11
CA GLY A 275 29.05 1.44 -3.25
C GLY A 275 29.05 -0.07 -3.03
N LEU A 276 27.90 -0.61 -2.60
CA LEU A 276 27.70 -2.04 -2.41
C LEU A 276 27.76 -2.79 -3.76
N SER A 277 28.59 -3.84 -3.83
CA SER A 277 28.52 -4.85 -4.88
C SER A 277 27.39 -5.83 -4.56
N GLN A 278 26.33 -5.84 -5.37
CA GLN A 278 25.16 -6.70 -5.18
C GLN A 278 25.58 -8.19 -5.18
N TRP A 279 26.34 -8.64 -6.18
CA TRP A 279 26.87 -10.01 -6.20
C TRP A 279 27.86 -10.30 -5.07
N GLY A 280 28.68 -9.32 -4.71
CA GLY A 280 29.62 -9.44 -3.60
C GLY A 280 28.93 -9.68 -2.25
N THR A 281 27.65 -9.30 -2.10
CA THR A 281 26.87 -9.68 -0.90
C THR A 281 26.66 -11.18 -0.79
N VAL A 282 26.45 -11.89 -1.91
CA VAL A 282 26.24 -13.33 -1.94
C VAL A 282 27.49 -14.06 -1.46
N SER A 283 28.66 -13.67 -2.00
CA SER A 283 29.94 -14.26 -1.60
C SER A 283 30.24 -14.06 -0.11
N LEU A 284 29.92 -12.89 0.45
CA LEU A 284 30.14 -12.61 1.87
C LEU A 284 29.13 -13.33 2.77
N ALA A 285 27.87 -13.44 2.34
CA ALA A 285 26.85 -14.21 3.05
C ALA A 285 27.22 -15.70 3.11
N ASN A 286 27.73 -16.27 2.01
CA ASN A 286 28.22 -17.64 1.97
C ASN A 286 29.45 -17.87 2.87
N LYS A 287 30.23 -16.81 3.18
CA LYS A 287 31.30 -16.83 4.20
C LYS A 287 30.78 -16.65 5.64
N GLY A 288 29.46 -16.70 5.85
CA GLY A 288 28.84 -16.60 7.16
C GLY A 288 28.69 -15.17 7.70
N LYS A 289 28.93 -14.13 6.89
CA LYS A 289 28.72 -12.75 7.34
C LYS A 289 27.22 -12.41 7.43
N ASN A 290 26.85 -11.68 8.48
CA ASN A 290 25.51 -11.10 8.59
C ASN A 290 25.37 -9.80 7.78
N ALA A 291 24.14 -9.30 7.62
CA ALA A 291 23.85 -8.13 6.81
C ALA A 291 24.68 -6.88 7.18
N LEU A 292 24.83 -6.57 8.48
CA LEU A 292 25.59 -5.39 8.91
C LEU A 292 27.09 -5.55 8.67
N GLN A 293 27.64 -6.76 8.85
CA GLN A 293 29.04 -7.06 8.52
C GLN A 293 29.30 -6.98 7.00
N ILE A 294 28.32 -7.37 6.18
CA ILE A 294 28.36 -7.20 4.73
C ILE A 294 28.38 -5.71 4.39
N LEU A 295 27.43 -4.93 4.92
CA LEU A 295 27.35 -3.48 4.68
C LEU A 295 28.63 -2.75 5.08
N ARG A 296 29.21 -3.05 6.25
CA ARG A 296 30.49 -2.49 6.72
C ARG A 296 31.72 -2.93 5.92
N THR A 297 31.56 -3.88 4.99
CA THR A 297 32.63 -4.23 4.04
C THR A 297 32.68 -3.24 2.87
N TYR A 298 31.54 -2.66 2.47
CA TYR A 298 31.43 -1.74 1.33
C TYR A 298 31.26 -0.27 1.74
N TYR A 299 30.69 -0.04 2.91
CA TYR A 299 30.44 1.29 3.48
C TYR A 299 31.32 1.51 4.72
N PRO A 300 31.39 2.75 5.25
CA PRO A 300 32.22 3.06 6.42
C PRO A 300 32.01 2.11 7.61
N LYS A 301 33.10 1.81 8.33
CA LYS A 301 33.11 0.79 9.40
C LYS A 301 32.24 1.17 10.61
N ASP A 302 32.02 2.46 10.83
CA ASP A 302 31.16 3.04 11.88
C ASP A 302 29.68 3.10 11.49
N LEU A 303 29.28 2.43 10.41
CA LEU A 303 27.88 2.28 10.04
C LEU A 303 27.11 1.53 11.13
N GLU A 304 25.98 2.07 11.57
CA GLU A 304 25.06 1.45 12.52
C GLU A 304 23.66 1.34 11.93
N THR A 305 22.85 0.42 12.47
CA THR A 305 21.43 0.37 12.14
C THR A 305 20.67 1.31 13.04
N ALA A 306 19.81 2.13 12.46
CA ALA A 306 18.85 2.95 13.17
C ALA A 306 17.42 2.57 12.74
N GLN A 307 16.45 2.97 13.56
CA GLN A 307 15.04 2.89 13.23
C GLN A 307 14.57 4.28 12.81
N ALA A 308 13.85 4.34 11.70
CA ALA A 308 13.15 5.55 11.30
C ALA A 308 11.76 5.51 11.91
N GLU A 309 11.30 6.67 12.37
CA GLU A 309 9.90 6.80 12.71
C GLU A 309 9.10 6.70 11.42
N ILE A 310 8.01 5.94 11.43
CA ILE A 310 7.09 5.92 10.31
C ILE A 310 6.17 7.13 10.49
N THR A 311 6.71 8.32 10.24
CA THR A 311 5.91 9.53 10.11
C THR A 311 5.33 9.53 8.71
N SER A 312 4.38 8.63 8.50
CA SER A 312 3.40 8.85 7.48
C SER A 312 2.75 10.22 7.76
N GLY A 313 2.43 10.97 6.69
CA GLY A 313 1.38 12.00 6.79
C GLY A 313 0.03 11.43 7.23
N ALA A 314 0.00 10.16 7.60
CA ALA A 314 -0.93 9.42 8.42
C ALA A 314 -0.18 8.59 9.50
N VAL A 315 0.10 9.23 10.64
CA VAL A 315 -0.06 8.66 11.99
C VAL A 315 1.09 7.81 12.62
N ASP A 316 1.54 8.27 13.80
CA ASP A 316 1.95 7.41 14.93
C ASP A 316 0.72 6.62 15.44
N ALA A 317 0.34 5.55 14.74
CA ALA A 317 -0.82 4.72 15.10
C ALA A 317 -0.43 3.34 15.65
N TYR A 318 0.80 2.89 15.43
CA TYR A 318 1.21 1.58 15.92
C TYR A 318 1.40 1.62 17.44
N PRO A 319 0.91 0.65 18.23
CA PRO A 319 0.97 0.68 19.71
C PRO A 319 2.37 0.68 20.34
N GLY A 320 3.43 0.75 19.54
CA GLY A 320 4.81 0.47 19.94
C GLY A 320 5.11 -1.02 20.17
N THR A 321 4.09 -1.88 20.28
CA THR A 321 4.23 -3.33 20.50
C THR A 321 3.38 -4.15 19.55
N ALA A 322 3.93 -5.25 19.04
CA ALA A 322 3.23 -6.13 18.11
C ALA A 322 2.10 -6.88 18.82
N LEU A 323 0.92 -6.89 18.21
CA LEU A 323 -0.22 -7.65 18.73
C LEU A 323 -0.14 -9.08 18.20
N ARG A 324 -0.34 -10.05 19.10
CA ARG A 324 -0.27 -11.48 18.82
C ARG A 324 -1.26 -12.21 19.69
N GLN A 325 -1.41 -13.51 19.45
CA GLN A 325 -2.27 -14.36 20.29
C GLN A 325 -1.90 -14.21 21.78
N GLY A 326 -2.90 -13.92 22.61
CA GLY A 326 -2.75 -13.59 24.03
C GLY A 326 -2.69 -12.08 24.34
N SER A 327 -2.48 -11.21 23.36
CA SER A 327 -2.61 -9.76 23.54
C SER A 327 -4.04 -9.37 23.93
N THR A 328 -4.17 -8.34 24.76
CA THR A 328 -5.47 -7.79 25.16
C THR A 328 -5.48 -6.25 25.11
N GLY A 329 -6.67 -5.65 25.13
CA GLY A 329 -6.88 -4.20 25.25
C GLY A 329 -7.41 -3.52 23.98
N ARG A 330 -7.54 -2.19 24.04
CA ARG A 330 -8.19 -1.35 23.00
C ARG A 330 -7.61 -1.55 21.61
N ASN A 331 -6.30 -1.72 21.48
CA ASN A 331 -5.66 -1.91 20.17
C ASN A 331 -6.05 -3.24 19.52
N VAL A 332 -6.34 -4.28 20.33
CA VAL A 332 -6.87 -5.54 19.83
C VAL A 332 -8.31 -5.38 19.34
N GLU A 333 -9.14 -4.69 20.11
CA GLU A 333 -10.54 -4.41 19.73
C GLU A 333 -10.61 -3.57 18.44
N LEU A 334 -9.68 -2.62 18.28
CA LEU A 334 -9.57 -1.78 17.11
C LEU A 334 -9.25 -2.60 15.84
N ILE A 335 -8.23 -3.46 15.88
CA ILE A 335 -7.91 -4.31 14.71
C ILE A 335 -9.03 -5.31 14.40
N GLN A 336 -9.74 -5.80 15.42
CA GLN A 336 -10.89 -6.68 15.22
C GLN A 336 -12.01 -5.94 14.47
N SER A 337 -12.25 -4.68 14.84
CA SER A 337 -13.22 -3.81 14.16
C SER A 337 -12.80 -3.49 12.72
N PHE A 338 -11.52 -3.19 12.48
CA PHE A 338 -11.00 -2.97 11.12
C PHE A 338 -11.17 -4.22 10.25
N LEU A 339 -10.72 -5.38 10.74
CA LEU A 339 -10.86 -6.66 10.04
C LEU A 339 -12.33 -7.00 9.77
N ALA A 340 -13.23 -6.79 10.72
CA ALA A 340 -14.66 -7.04 10.55
C ALA A 340 -15.26 -6.16 9.44
N ARG A 341 -14.84 -4.89 9.33
CA ARG A 341 -15.28 -4.00 8.25
C ARG A 341 -14.70 -4.41 6.90
N ILE A 342 -13.39 -4.64 6.84
CA ILE A 342 -12.66 -5.04 5.63
C ILE A 342 -13.25 -6.33 5.07
N ARG A 343 -13.55 -7.30 5.94
CA ARG A 343 -14.17 -8.57 5.56
C ARG A 343 -15.44 -8.42 4.72
N LYS A 344 -16.24 -7.36 4.90
CA LYS A 344 -17.44 -7.15 4.07
C LYS A 344 -17.09 -7.03 2.57
N ASN A 345 -15.93 -6.47 2.26
CA ASN A 345 -15.40 -6.32 0.90
C ASN A 345 -14.38 -7.42 0.54
N TYR A 346 -13.89 -8.18 1.52
CA TYR A 346 -12.92 -9.27 1.40
C TYR A 346 -13.44 -10.52 2.15
N PRO A 347 -14.48 -11.20 1.66
CA PRO A 347 -15.22 -12.24 2.39
C PRO A 347 -14.38 -13.46 2.77
N GLY A 348 -13.26 -13.71 2.08
CA GLY A 348 -12.31 -14.76 2.42
C GLY A 348 -11.54 -14.51 3.71
N ILE A 349 -11.55 -13.28 4.26
CA ILE A 349 -11.11 -13.04 5.64
C ILE A 349 -12.17 -13.67 6.57
N PRO A 350 -11.81 -14.64 7.43
CA PRO A 350 -12.78 -15.31 8.29
C PRO A 350 -13.36 -14.36 9.34
N ALA A 351 -14.58 -14.65 9.79
CA ALA A 351 -15.20 -13.90 10.88
C ALA A 351 -14.42 -14.10 12.19
N ILE A 352 -14.32 -13.03 12.97
CA ILE A 352 -13.68 -13.05 14.29
C ILE A 352 -14.75 -13.40 15.32
N THR A 353 -14.51 -14.46 16.09
CA THR A 353 -15.40 -14.93 17.16
C THR A 353 -14.82 -14.69 18.56
N ASP A 354 -13.57 -14.21 18.65
CA ASP A 354 -12.96 -13.82 19.91
C ASP A 354 -13.69 -12.62 20.50
N SER A 355 -13.76 -12.53 21.84
CA SER A 355 -14.35 -11.37 22.51
C SER A 355 -13.61 -10.07 22.14
N PRO A 356 -14.31 -8.93 22.09
CA PRO A 356 -13.69 -7.63 21.87
C PRO A 356 -12.49 -7.39 22.79
N GLY A 357 -11.37 -6.96 22.21
CA GLY A 357 -10.16 -6.65 22.97
C GLY A 357 -9.37 -7.87 23.44
N LYS A 358 -9.70 -9.09 23.00
CA LYS A 358 -8.93 -10.32 23.28
C LYS A 358 -8.44 -10.97 21.99
N PHE A 359 -7.12 -11.07 21.82
CA PHE A 359 -6.51 -11.61 20.62
C PHE A 359 -6.40 -13.13 20.76
N GLY A 360 -7.43 -13.85 20.34
CA GLY A 360 -7.49 -15.31 20.36
C GLY A 360 -7.14 -15.94 19.00
N ASN A 361 -7.58 -17.18 18.80
CA ASN A 361 -7.27 -17.96 17.60
C ASN A 361 -8.02 -17.45 16.36
N SER A 362 -9.26 -16.95 16.52
CA SER A 362 -10.04 -16.45 15.38
C SER A 362 -9.47 -15.12 14.87
N THR A 363 -9.03 -14.23 15.76
CA THR A 363 -8.32 -12.97 15.41
C THR A 363 -7.01 -13.28 14.71
N LYS A 364 -6.20 -14.23 15.20
CA LYS A 364 -4.95 -14.66 14.55
C LYS A 364 -5.19 -15.17 13.13
N THR A 365 -6.23 -15.98 12.95
CA THR A 365 -6.57 -16.56 11.64
C THR A 365 -7.02 -15.47 10.67
N ALA A 366 -7.84 -14.53 11.13
CA ALA A 366 -8.26 -13.37 10.33
C ALA A 366 -7.08 -12.47 9.96
N VAL A 367 -6.17 -12.16 10.91
CA VAL A 367 -4.94 -11.41 10.64
C VAL A 367 -4.06 -12.12 9.62
N LYS A 368 -3.86 -13.43 9.77
CA LYS A 368 -3.03 -14.22 8.86
C LYS A 368 -3.58 -14.21 7.43
N LYS A 369 -4.91 -14.33 7.28
CA LYS A 369 -5.56 -14.24 5.96
C LYS A 369 -5.53 -12.81 5.41
N PHE A 370 -5.74 -11.79 6.23
CA PHE A 370 -5.55 -10.39 5.83
C PHE A 370 -4.13 -10.16 5.32
N GLN A 371 -3.10 -10.56 6.06
CA GLN A 371 -1.71 -10.43 5.65
C GLN A 371 -1.44 -11.10 4.30
N SER A 372 -1.97 -12.32 4.11
CA SER A 372 -1.92 -13.01 2.82
C SER A 372 -2.56 -12.16 1.71
N VAL A 373 -3.79 -11.69 1.90
CA VAL A 373 -4.60 -10.90 0.95
C VAL A 373 -3.95 -9.55 0.59
N PHE A 374 -3.03 -9.04 1.42
CA PHE A 374 -2.36 -7.76 1.20
C PHE A 374 -0.84 -7.84 1.06
N ASN A 375 -0.33 -9.01 0.65
CA ASN A 375 1.10 -9.24 0.33
C ASN A 375 2.05 -8.93 1.50
N LEU A 376 1.60 -9.21 2.71
CA LEU A 376 2.40 -9.16 3.93
C LEU A 376 2.82 -10.57 4.33
N THR A 377 3.87 -10.68 5.13
CA THR A 377 4.19 -11.95 5.81
C THR A 377 2.99 -12.44 6.62
N ALA A 378 2.42 -13.57 6.20
CA ALA A 378 1.25 -14.18 6.84
C ALA A 378 1.64 -14.99 8.09
N ASP A 379 2.12 -14.31 9.12
CA ASP A 379 2.54 -14.91 10.41
C ASP A 379 1.44 -14.84 11.50
N GLY A 380 0.38 -14.07 11.26
CA GLY A 380 -0.70 -13.81 12.22
C GLY A 380 -0.33 -12.82 13.32
N ILE A 381 0.77 -12.09 13.18
CA ILE A 381 1.26 -11.07 14.12
C ILE A 381 0.99 -9.68 13.53
N VAL A 382 0.27 -8.84 14.25
CA VAL A 382 0.06 -7.45 13.83
C VAL A 382 1.27 -6.61 14.26
N GLY A 383 2.32 -6.68 13.45
CA GLY A 383 3.45 -5.75 13.48
C GLY A 383 3.12 -4.45 12.73
N HIS A 384 4.12 -3.57 12.61
CA HIS A 384 3.93 -2.24 12.03
C HIS A 384 3.40 -2.27 10.60
N ALA A 385 3.94 -3.12 9.72
CA ALA A 385 3.49 -3.24 8.33
C ALA A 385 2.03 -3.71 8.24
N THR A 386 1.63 -4.69 9.07
CA THR A 386 0.26 -5.18 9.13
C THR A 386 -0.70 -4.14 9.68
N TRP A 387 -0.31 -3.42 10.73
CA TRP A 387 -1.11 -2.34 11.31
C TRP A 387 -1.41 -1.24 10.29
N ASN A 388 -0.38 -0.73 9.60
CA ASN A 388 -0.56 0.32 8.61
C ASN A 388 -1.44 -0.14 7.44
N LYS A 389 -1.20 -1.35 6.92
CA LYS A 389 -2.02 -1.88 5.84
C LYS A 389 -3.48 -2.07 6.29
N LEU A 390 -3.73 -2.51 7.52
CA LEU A 390 -5.08 -2.61 8.09
C LEU A 390 -5.77 -1.25 8.08
N VAL A 391 -5.11 -0.21 8.60
CA VAL A 391 -5.65 1.16 8.65
C VAL A 391 -5.94 1.68 7.24
N ASN A 392 -4.96 1.56 6.32
CA ASN A 392 -5.10 2.08 4.95
C ASN A 392 -6.26 1.42 4.21
N ILE A 393 -6.36 0.09 4.27
CA ILE A 393 -7.43 -0.64 3.60
C ILE A 393 -8.77 -0.35 4.27
N TYR A 394 -8.80 -0.30 5.61
CA TYR A 394 -9.99 0.05 6.37
C TYR A 394 -10.56 1.42 5.94
N VAL A 395 -9.72 2.46 5.86
CA VAL A 395 -10.12 3.79 5.40
C VAL A 395 -10.59 3.75 3.95
N ALA A 396 -9.88 3.03 3.07
CA ALA A 396 -10.27 2.90 1.67
C ALA A 396 -11.64 2.24 1.50
N VAL A 397 -11.91 1.11 2.18
CA VAL A 397 -13.22 0.44 2.10
C VAL A 397 -14.32 1.20 2.83
N ALA A 398 -14.00 1.90 3.91
CA ALA A 398 -14.96 2.77 4.60
C ALA A 398 -15.39 3.94 3.69
N LYS A 399 -14.43 4.56 2.99
CA LYS A 399 -14.68 5.61 1.99
C LYS A 399 -15.51 5.12 0.81
N LEU A 400 -15.32 3.87 0.38
CA LEU A 400 -16.14 3.27 -0.68
C LEU A 400 -17.58 3.02 -0.23
N ALA A 401 -17.83 2.48 0.96
CA ALA A 401 -19.21 2.29 1.44
C ALA A 401 -19.94 3.58 1.83
N SER A 402 -19.22 4.69 2.10
CA SER A 402 -19.85 6.00 2.23
C SER A 402 -20.34 6.55 0.88
N LEU A 403 -19.77 6.09 -0.25
CA LEU A 403 -20.23 6.46 -1.60
C LEU A 403 -21.46 5.64 -2.04
N ASP A 404 -21.59 4.40 -1.58
CA ASP A 404 -22.68 3.48 -1.97
C ASP A 404 -23.90 3.50 -1.02
N SER A 405 -24.02 4.48 -0.12
CA SER A 405 -25.11 4.61 0.86
C SER A 405 -25.35 3.39 1.78
N GLU A 406 -24.37 2.47 1.92
CA GLU A 406 -24.52 1.22 2.68
C GLU A 406 -24.41 1.36 4.22
N GLY A 407 -24.45 2.58 4.76
CA GLY A 407 -24.76 2.77 6.19
C GLY A 407 -23.84 2.06 7.20
N SER A 408 -22.61 1.64 6.85
CA SER A 408 -21.71 0.94 7.77
C SER A 408 -20.58 1.84 8.27
N ALA A 409 -20.69 2.21 9.55
CA ALA A 409 -19.88 3.19 10.26
C ALA A 409 -18.36 2.95 10.21
N LEU A 410 -17.62 4.06 10.22
CA LEU A 410 -16.29 4.04 10.84
C LEU A 410 -16.46 3.52 12.27
N GLY A 411 -15.56 2.70 12.80
CA GLY A 411 -15.53 2.18 14.16
C GLY A 411 -15.19 3.26 15.16
N ILE A 412 -15.89 4.39 15.06
CA ILE A 412 -15.90 5.52 15.97
C ILE A 412 -16.66 4.99 17.19
N GLY A 413 -15.96 4.27 18.06
CA GLY A 413 -16.56 3.86 19.34
C GLY A 413 -17.11 5.08 20.08
N THR A 414 -18.08 4.87 20.96
CA THR A 414 -18.68 5.90 21.83
C THR A 414 -17.71 6.43 22.90
N VAL A 415 -16.48 5.93 22.93
CA VAL A 415 -15.46 6.30 23.90
C VAL A 415 -14.63 7.46 23.34
N PRO A 416 -14.68 8.66 23.94
CA PRO A 416 -13.88 9.79 23.49
C PRO A 416 -12.37 9.50 23.59
N PRO A 417 -11.54 10.26 22.84
CA PRO A 417 -10.09 10.22 22.98
C PRO A 417 -9.65 10.33 24.44
N ALA A 418 -8.60 9.59 24.84
CA ALA A 418 -8.12 9.57 26.24
C ALA A 418 -7.56 10.93 26.70
N SER A 419 -7.21 11.79 25.75
CA SER A 419 -6.77 13.17 25.96
C SER A 419 -7.52 14.09 25.02
N GLU A 420 -7.78 15.33 25.44
CA GLU A 420 -8.37 16.35 24.57
C GLU A 420 -7.53 16.58 23.32
N LEU A 421 -8.18 16.65 22.16
CA LEU A 421 -7.52 16.95 20.89
C LEU A 421 -7.46 18.47 20.71
N ARG A 422 -6.29 18.99 20.37
CA ARG A 422 -6.04 20.42 20.19
C ARG A 422 -4.98 20.61 19.12
N GLN A 423 -4.70 21.86 18.77
CA GLN A 423 -3.65 22.14 17.79
C GLN A 423 -2.31 21.50 18.22
N GLY A 424 -1.70 20.74 17.31
CA GLY A 424 -0.51 19.93 17.56
C GLY A 424 -0.81 18.48 18.01
N SER A 425 -2.06 18.12 18.29
CA SER A 425 -2.48 16.73 18.40
C SER A 425 -2.36 16.04 17.05
N GLY A 426 -2.01 14.75 17.06
CA GLY A 426 -2.05 13.88 15.90
C GLY A 426 -2.55 12.51 16.32
N GLY A 427 -2.88 11.65 15.37
CA GLY A 427 -3.38 10.32 15.73
C GLY A 427 -4.62 9.91 14.96
N LEU A 428 -5.02 8.66 15.15
CA LEU A 428 -6.29 8.14 14.64
C LEU A 428 -7.49 8.97 15.13
N ASP A 429 -7.44 9.45 16.38
CA ASP A 429 -8.48 10.30 16.95
C ASP A 429 -8.64 11.63 16.15
N VAL A 430 -7.54 12.16 15.59
CA VAL A 430 -7.55 13.35 14.74
C VAL A 430 -8.02 13.03 13.32
N VAL A 431 -7.63 11.87 12.76
CA VAL A 431 -8.16 11.42 11.46
C VAL A 431 -9.68 11.22 11.54
N ILE A 432 -10.17 10.58 12.60
CA ILE A 432 -11.59 10.39 12.86
C ILE A 432 -12.28 11.76 13.04
N LEU A 433 -11.69 12.68 13.81
CA LEU A 433 -12.20 14.04 13.96
C LEU A 433 -12.34 14.77 12.63
N GLN A 434 -11.28 14.78 11.82
CA GLN A 434 -11.25 15.47 10.53
C GLN A 434 -12.27 14.87 9.57
N TYR A 435 -12.42 13.54 9.56
CA TYR A 435 -13.48 12.88 8.82
C TYR A 435 -14.88 13.30 9.32
N LEU A 436 -15.11 13.32 10.63
CA LEU A 436 -16.41 13.71 11.20
C LEU A 436 -16.76 15.15 10.81
N LEU A 437 -15.79 16.06 10.88
CA LEU A 437 -15.96 17.46 10.51
C LEU A 437 -16.18 17.65 9.00
N ASP A 438 -15.47 16.89 8.16
CA ASP A 438 -15.64 16.89 6.71
C ASP A 438 -17.05 16.41 6.33
N PHE A 439 -17.47 15.26 6.86
CA PHE A 439 -18.81 14.72 6.64
C PHE A 439 -19.92 15.67 7.10
N ILE A 440 -19.81 16.23 8.31
CA ILE A 440 -20.80 17.20 8.80
C ILE A 440 -20.76 18.48 7.95
N GLY A 441 -19.57 18.91 7.51
CA GLY A 441 -19.38 20.06 6.64
C GLY A 441 -20.05 19.95 5.26
N GLU A 442 -20.27 18.73 4.74
CA GLU A 442 -21.05 18.51 3.52
C GLU A 442 -22.50 18.99 3.65
N PHE A 443 -23.08 18.92 4.86
CA PHE A 443 -24.46 19.33 5.13
C PHE A 443 -24.54 20.73 5.74
N TYR A 444 -23.44 21.18 6.36
CA TYR A 444 -23.35 22.49 7.00
C TYR A 444 -22.16 23.27 6.44
N PRO A 445 -22.36 24.06 5.36
CA PRO A 445 -21.30 24.78 4.64
C PRO A 445 -20.49 25.76 5.51
N THR A 446 -20.99 26.10 6.70
CA THR A 446 -20.30 26.94 7.69
C THR A 446 -19.08 26.25 8.29
N ILE A 447 -18.99 24.91 8.23
CA ILE A 447 -17.81 24.15 8.67
C ILE A 447 -16.89 23.97 7.47
N GLN A 448 -15.73 24.62 7.50
CA GLN A 448 -14.73 24.45 6.47
C GLN A 448 -13.92 23.17 6.73
N ALA A 449 -14.24 22.12 5.99
CA ALA A 449 -13.63 20.81 6.15
C ALA A 449 -12.08 20.86 6.08
N PRO A 450 -11.37 20.31 7.09
CA PRO A 450 -9.93 20.21 7.07
C PRO A 450 -9.45 19.05 6.17
N ALA A 451 -8.21 19.12 5.69
CA ALA A 451 -7.58 17.96 5.08
C ALA A 451 -7.53 16.80 6.09
N GLN A 452 -7.86 15.58 5.64
CA GLN A 452 -7.82 14.37 6.46
C GLN A 452 -6.39 13.82 6.55
N ASP A 453 -5.49 14.61 7.12
CA ASP A 453 -4.06 14.35 7.26
C ASP A 453 -3.66 13.83 8.66
N GLY A 454 -4.64 13.62 9.53
CA GLY A 454 -4.42 13.16 10.90
C GLY A 454 -3.62 14.12 11.78
N GLN A 455 -3.40 15.35 11.33
CA GLN A 455 -2.72 16.41 12.07
C GLN A 455 -3.71 17.50 12.44
N PHE A 456 -3.81 17.79 13.74
CA PHE A 456 -4.70 18.83 14.22
C PHE A 456 -4.01 20.17 14.00
N GLY A 457 -4.10 20.68 12.78
CA GLY A 457 -3.56 21.96 12.35
C GLY A 457 -4.53 23.12 12.58
N ALA A 458 -4.15 24.31 12.10
CA ALA A 458 -4.99 25.49 12.20
C ALA A 458 -6.33 25.34 11.47
N SER A 459 -6.35 24.61 10.34
CA SER A 459 -7.57 24.27 9.59
C SER A 459 -8.50 23.40 10.41
N THR A 460 -7.99 22.35 11.07
CA THR A 460 -8.77 21.48 11.95
C THR A 460 -9.29 22.21 13.18
N ALA A 461 -8.46 23.05 13.82
CA ALA A 461 -8.89 23.86 14.96
C ALA A 461 -10.03 24.82 14.61
N ARG A 462 -9.94 25.44 13.44
CA ARG A 462 -11.00 26.30 12.93
C ARG A 462 -12.29 25.51 12.66
N ALA A 463 -12.21 24.37 11.97
CA ALA A 463 -13.37 23.52 11.71
C ALA A 463 -14.03 23.03 13.02
N VAL A 464 -13.24 22.69 14.04
CA VAL A 464 -13.74 22.37 15.38
C VAL A 464 -14.45 23.57 16.01
N SER A 465 -13.86 24.76 15.93
CA SER A 465 -14.46 25.97 16.50
C SER A 465 -15.78 26.35 15.82
N GLU A 466 -15.86 26.17 14.48
CA GLU A 466 -17.07 26.40 13.68
C GLU A 466 -18.16 25.40 14.06
N PHE A 467 -17.80 24.12 14.18
CA PHE A 467 -18.71 23.07 14.65
C PHE A 467 -19.20 23.34 16.09
N GLN A 468 -18.30 23.73 17.00
CA GLN A 468 -18.66 24.06 18.38
C GLN A 468 -19.65 25.22 18.44
N ALA A 469 -19.38 26.29 17.70
CA ALA A 469 -20.28 27.45 17.62
C ALA A 469 -21.67 27.05 17.10
N MET A 470 -21.71 26.19 16.08
CA MET A 470 -22.97 25.68 15.52
C MET A 470 -23.76 24.84 16.54
N MET A 471 -23.08 24.04 17.35
CA MET A 471 -23.71 23.19 18.37
C MET A 471 -23.99 23.91 19.70
N GLY A 472 -23.75 25.22 19.78
CA GLY A 472 -23.92 26.00 21.02
C GLY A 472 -22.89 25.66 22.11
N LEU A 473 -21.76 25.06 21.72
CA LEU A 473 -20.63 24.79 22.61
C LEU A 473 -19.65 25.97 22.60
N PRO A 474 -18.82 26.13 23.66
CA PRO A 474 -17.71 27.09 23.62
C PRO A 474 -16.78 26.79 22.44
N ALA A 475 -16.63 27.77 21.53
CA ALA A 475 -15.83 27.67 20.30
C ALA A 475 -14.31 27.78 20.57
N THR A 476 -13.78 26.84 21.35
CA THR A 476 -12.39 26.80 21.79
C THR A 476 -11.43 26.26 20.72
N GLY A 477 -11.94 25.57 19.70
CA GLY A 477 -11.12 24.83 18.74
C GLY A 477 -10.43 23.61 19.37
N ILE A 478 -10.82 23.20 20.57
CA ILE A 478 -10.29 22.05 21.32
C ILE A 478 -11.40 21.03 21.50
N VAL A 479 -11.14 19.78 21.15
CA VAL A 479 -12.09 18.67 21.25
C VAL A 479 -11.93 17.97 22.58
N ASN A 480 -12.78 18.36 23.51
CA ASN A 480 -13.00 17.67 24.78
C ASN A 480 -14.10 16.59 24.64
N PRO A 481 -14.36 15.77 25.69
CA PRO A 481 -15.39 14.73 25.62
C PRO A 481 -16.79 15.24 25.22
N ALA A 482 -17.17 16.45 25.64
CA ALA A 482 -18.46 17.05 25.26
C ALA A 482 -18.53 17.38 23.76
N THR A 483 -17.44 17.94 23.20
CA THR A 483 -17.32 18.22 21.77
C THR A 483 -17.31 16.93 20.95
N TRP A 484 -16.61 15.90 21.42
CA TRP A 484 -16.59 14.60 20.76
C TRP A 484 -17.96 13.93 20.73
N ASN A 485 -18.68 13.96 21.86
CA ASN A 485 -20.05 13.45 21.91
C ASN A 485 -20.98 14.22 20.98
N ALA A 486 -20.85 15.55 20.89
CA ALA A 486 -21.64 16.35 19.96
C ALA A 486 -21.35 15.99 18.49
N LEU A 487 -20.07 15.82 18.11
CA LEU A 487 -19.68 15.36 16.77
C LEU A 487 -20.29 13.99 16.46
N TYR A 488 -20.22 13.07 17.41
CA TYR A 488 -20.79 11.74 17.29
C TYR A 488 -22.31 11.80 17.10
N THR A 489 -23.03 12.55 17.94
CA THR A 489 -24.48 12.72 17.83
C THR A 489 -24.88 13.39 16.52
N ALA A 490 -24.17 14.43 16.09
CA ALA A 490 -24.43 15.12 14.83
C ALA A 490 -24.23 14.18 13.63
N TYR A 491 -23.14 13.43 13.60
CA TYR A 491 -22.87 12.42 12.58
C TYR A 491 -24.00 11.39 12.46
N TRP A 492 -24.46 10.84 13.59
CA TRP A 492 -25.54 9.85 13.58
C TRP A 492 -26.91 10.44 13.26
N SER A 493 -27.21 11.66 13.68
CA SER A 493 -28.47 12.34 13.31
C SER A 493 -28.53 12.63 11.82
N ILE A 494 -27.48 13.23 11.24
CA ILE A 494 -27.40 13.49 9.78
C ILE A 494 -27.56 12.18 9.00
N ARG A 495 -26.88 11.12 9.43
CA ARG A 495 -26.95 9.81 8.78
C ARG A 495 -28.34 9.16 8.84
N ASN A 496 -29.05 9.32 9.96
CA ASN A 496 -30.34 8.67 10.18
C ASN A 496 -31.51 9.51 9.66
N ASP A 497 -31.35 10.84 9.56
CA ASP A 497 -32.42 11.78 9.24
C ASP A 497 -32.35 12.35 7.80
N VAL A 498 -31.24 12.17 7.07
CA VAL A 498 -31.08 12.63 5.68
C VAL A 498 -31.13 11.45 4.68
N PRO A 499 -32.15 11.35 3.81
CA PRO A 499 -32.17 10.37 2.72
C PRO A 499 -31.13 10.79 1.66
N LEU A 500 -30.06 10.01 1.49
CA LEU A 500 -29.12 10.21 0.38
C LEU A 500 -29.82 9.91 -0.97
N PRO A 501 -29.53 10.66 -2.05
CA PRO A 501 -30.11 10.38 -3.36
C PRO A 501 -29.52 9.08 -3.92
N VAL A 502 -30.39 8.10 -4.20
CA VAL A 502 -30.06 6.93 -5.01
C VAL A 502 -29.82 7.42 -6.45
N PRO A 503 -28.77 6.96 -7.16
CA PRO A 503 -28.64 7.25 -8.58
C PRO A 503 -29.81 6.59 -9.34
N GLY A 504 -30.84 7.38 -9.70
CA GLY A 504 -31.91 6.91 -10.58
C GLY A 504 -33.36 7.30 -10.30
N SER A 505 -33.68 8.31 -9.47
CA SER A 505 -35.07 8.78 -9.36
C SER A 505 -35.18 10.30 -9.19
N GLY A 506 -35.70 10.96 -10.22
CA GLY A 506 -36.30 12.30 -10.06
C GLY A 506 -37.51 12.26 -9.12
N PRO A 507 -38.11 13.42 -8.77
CA PRO A 507 -39.13 13.50 -7.74
C PRO A 507 -40.44 12.89 -8.24
N GLY A 508 -40.58 11.58 -8.08
CA GLY A 508 -41.83 10.88 -8.28
C GLY A 508 -42.75 11.16 -7.09
N VAL A 509 -43.91 11.77 -7.34
CA VAL A 509 -44.99 11.81 -6.35
C VAL A 509 -45.49 10.36 -6.18
N PRO A 510 -45.40 9.75 -4.99
CA PRO A 510 -45.91 8.40 -4.80
C PRO A 510 -47.42 8.38 -5.07
N TYR A 511 -47.85 7.52 -6.00
CA TYR A 511 -49.27 7.32 -6.35
C TYR A 511 -49.64 5.84 -6.17
N THR A 512 -50.65 5.58 -5.34
CA THR A 512 -51.19 4.23 -5.15
C THR A 512 -52.27 3.96 -6.20
N VAL A 513 -52.04 2.97 -7.06
CA VAL A 513 -52.95 2.59 -8.15
C VAL A 513 -54.30 2.16 -7.58
N GLN A 514 -55.38 2.72 -8.14
CA GLN A 514 -56.75 2.36 -7.80
C GLN A 514 -57.42 1.56 -8.92
N LEU A 515 -58.48 0.83 -8.54
CA LEU A 515 -59.26 0.05 -9.50
C LEU A 515 -59.87 0.99 -10.56
N GLY A 516 -59.50 0.79 -11.83
CA GLY A 516 -59.96 1.62 -12.96
C GLY A 516 -58.92 2.59 -13.53
N ASP A 517 -57.72 2.64 -12.94
CA ASP A 517 -56.59 3.37 -13.52
C ASP A 517 -56.08 2.70 -14.82
N THR A 518 -55.69 3.52 -15.78
CA THR A 518 -54.98 3.08 -16.99
C THR A 518 -53.68 3.87 -17.14
N LEU A 519 -52.64 3.23 -17.69
CA LEU A 519 -51.32 3.84 -17.86
C LEU A 519 -51.40 5.17 -18.63
N TRP A 520 -52.28 5.26 -19.63
CA TRP A 520 -52.49 6.48 -20.42
C TRP A 520 -53.06 7.64 -19.58
N ARG A 521 -54.01 7.39 -18.67
CA ARG A 521 -54.58 8.44 -17.80
C ARG A 521 -53.59 8.90 -16.74
N LEU A 522 -52.76 8.00 -16.23
CA LEU A 522 -51.69 8.32 -15.29
C LEU A 522 -50.59 9.17 -15.97
N ALA A 523 -50.22 8.82 -17.21
CA ALA A 523 -49.27 9.57 -18.01
C ALA A 523 -49.73 11.02 -18.24
N GLN A 524 -51.00 11.21 -18.65
CA GLN A 524 -51.60 12.54 -18.82
C GLN A 524 -51.63 13.36 -17.53
N ARG A 525 -51.96 12.73 -16.39
CA ARG A 525 -52.10 13.39 -15.09
C ARG A 525 -50.78 13.91 -14.54
N PHE A 526 -49.68 13.21 -14.79
CA PHE A 526 -48.35 13.55 -14.27
C PHE A 526 -47.42 14.16 -15.33
N GLY A 527 -47.94 14.45 -16.54
CA GLY A 527 -47.16 15.07 -17.61
C GLY A 527 -46.00 14.21 -18.11
N THR A 528 -46.18 12.89 -18.12
CA THR A 528 -45.20 11.91 -18.61
C THR A 528 -45.73 11.28 -19.91
N THR A 529 -44.85 10.80 -20.79
CA THR A 529 -45.21 10.20 -22.10
C THR A 529 -45.25 8.70 -22.07
#